data_AF-A0A961MCM6-F1
#
_entry.id   AF-A0A961MCM6-F1
#
_cell.length_a   1.000
_cell.length_b   1.000
_cell.length_c   1.000
_cell.angle_alpha   90.00
_cell.angle_beta   90.00
_cell.angle_gamma   90.00
#
_symmetry.space_group_name_H-M   'P 1'
#
loop_
_entity.id
_entity.type
_entity.pdbx_description
1 polymer ?
#
loop_
_entity_poly.entity_id
_entity_poly.type
_entity_poly.pdbx_seq_one_letter_code
_entity_poly.pdbx_strand_id
1 'polypeptide(L)'
;MIRNYSDHAANERTFLAWVRSVIAIEGFGIASARLGDGPAQAWTEVALLLAGAVVIALAFVRMRRTRRRIEAEHLLELRGPSADAMLMLASAALFALIALFALHVR
;
A
#
# COMPACT_ATOMS: atom_id res chain seq x y z
N MET A 1 -23.21 -7.53 19.78
CA MET A 1 -22.30 -6.56 19.12
C MET A 1 -20.95 -7.25 18.96
N ILE A 2 -20.36 -7.28 17.76
CA ILE A 2 -19.02 -7.86 17.57
C ILE A 2 -18.05 -6.97 18.38
N ARG A 3 -17.27 -7.58 19.26
CA ARG A 3 -16.29 -6.86 20.10
C ARG A 3 -15.27 -6.16 19.19
N ASN A 4 -14.93 -4.91 19.51
CA ASN A 4 -13.99 -4.07 18.74
C ASN A 4 -14.33 -3.91 17.24
N TYR A 5 -15.62 -4.01 16.88
CA TYR A 5 -16.08 -3.82 15.49
C TYR A 5 -15.60 -2.50 14.88
N SER A 6 -15.60 -1.42 15.68
CA SER A 6 -15.14 -0.09 15.24
C SER A 6 -13.69 -0.12 14.73
N ASP A 7 -12.80 -0.82 15.44
CA ASP A 7 -11.37 -0.87 15.11
C ASP A 7 -11.11 -1.74 13.87
N HIS A 8 -11.81 -2.86 13.77
CA HIS A 8 -11.78 -3.71 12.58
C HIS A 8 -12.29 -2.96 11.34
N ALA A 9 -13.42 -2.26 11.47
CA ALA A 9 -13.98 -1.45 10.39
C ALA A 9 -13.07 -0.28 10.00
N ALA A 10 -12.42 0.38 10.98
CA ALA A 10 -11.47 1.45 10.71
C ALA A 10 -10.23 0.97 9.93
N ASN A 11 -9.69 -0.19 10.31
CA ASN A 11 -8.56 -0.80 9.62
C ASN A 11 -8.91 -1.25 8.19
N GLU A 12 -10.09 -1.82 8.00
CA GLU A 12 -10.64 -2.14 6.67
C GLU A 12 -10.79 -0.91 5.79
N ARG A 13 -11.34 0.19 6.32
CA ARG A 13 -11.44 1.45 5.58
C ARG A 13 -10.08 1.97 5.13
N THR A 14 -9.06 1.86 5.99
CA THR A 14 -7.71 2.28 5.63
C THR A 14 -7.15 1.43 4.49
N PHE A 15 -7.30 0.10 4.55
CA PHE A 15 -6.91 -0.79 3.47
C PHE A 15 -7.62 -0.46 2.15
N LEU A 16 -8.95 -0.29 2.18
CA LEU A 16 -9.73 0.05 0.98
C LEU A 16 -9.33 1.41 0.41
N ALA A 17 -8.97 2.38 1.26
CA ALA A 17 -8.44 3.66 0.82
C ALA A 17 -7.11 3.49 0.06
N TRP A 18 -6.20 2.61 0.51
CA TRP A 18 -4.98 2.27 -0.21
C TRP A 18 -5.26 1.60 -1.55
N VAL A 19 -6.16 0.62 -1.59
CA VAL A 19 -6.56 -0.07 -2.84
C VAL A 19 -7.13 0.92 -3.85
N ARG A 20 -8.03 1.81 -3.41
CA ARG A 20 -8.62 2.84 -4.26
C ARG A 20 -7.56 3.75 -4.88
N SER A 21 -6.60 4.24 -4.08
CA SER A 21 -5.53 5.11 -4.57
C SER A 21 -4.66 4.40 -5.61
N VAL A 22 -4.32 3.13 -5.38
CA VAL A 22 -3.56 2.33 -6.36
C VAL A 22 -4.35 2.20 -7.66
N ILE A 23 -5.62 1.79 -7.62
CA ILE A 23 -6.45 1.62 -8.82
C ILE A 23 -6.56 2.93 -9.61
N ALA A 24 -6.71 4.07 -8.91
CA ALA A 24 -6.78 5.38 -9.56
C ALA A 24 -5.47 5.73 -10.29
N ILE A 25 -4.31 5.46 -9.66
CA ILE A 25 -2.99 5.72 -10.25
C ILE A 25 -2.73 4.81 -11.46
N GLU A 26 -3.00 3.51 -11.33
CA GLU A 26 -2.85 2.54 -12.42
C GLU A 26 -3.74 2.88 -13.60
N GLY A 27 -5.02 3.17 -13.35
CA GLY A 27 -5.98 3.54 -14.38
C GLY A 27 -5.57 4.82 -15.10
N PHE A 28 -5.08 5.82 -14.37
CA PHE A 28 -4.57 7.05 -14.96
C PHE A 28 -3.32 6.81 -15.80
N GLY A 29 -2.37 6.00 -15.32
CA GLY A 29 -1.15 5.67 -16.07
C GLY A 29 -1.44 4.95 -17.39
N ILE A 30 -2.35 3.98 -17.35
CA ILE A 30 -2.82 3.27 -18.56
C ILE A 30 -3.52 4.24 -19.51
N ALA A 31 -4.48 5.04 -19.03
CA ALA A 31 -5.19 6.00 -19.87
C ALA A 31 -4.22 6.99 -20.53
N SER A 32 -3.24 7.49 -19.78
CA SER A 32 -2.23 8.42 -20.28
C SER A 32 -1.33 7.78 -21.35
N ALA A 33 -0.94 6.52 -21.17
CA ALA A 33 -0.14 5.80 -22.16
C ALA A 33 -0.87 5.62 -23.50
N ARG A 34 -2.20 5.55 -23.49
CA ARG A 34 -3.02 5.42 -24.72
C ARG A 34 -3.30 6.74 -25.42
N LEU A 35 -3.12 7.88 -24.75
CA LEU A 35 -3.29 9.20 -25.33
C LEU A 35 -1.99 9.76 -25.95
N GLY A 36 -0.84 9.12 -25.71
CA GLY A 36 0.44 9.55 -26.26
C GLY A 36 0.67 9.02 -27.69
N ASP A 37 1.31 9.85 -28.54
CA ASP A 37 1.67 9.49 -29.92
C ASP A 37 2.95 8.61 -30.03
N GLY A 38 3.58 8.29 -28.91
CA GLY A 38 4.76 7.41 -28.85
C GLY A 38 4.38 5.95 -28.59
N PRO A 39 5.22 4.97 -29.01
CA PRO A 39 4.98 3.58 -28.64
C PRO A 39 4.96 3.49 -27.12
N ALA A 40 3.82 3.14 -26.54
CA ALA A 40 3.71 2.82 -25.13
C ALA A 40 4.72 1.71 -24.84
N GLN A 41 5.79 2.05 -24.13
CA GLN A 41 6.83 1.08 -23.80
C GLN A 41 6.19 0.10 -22.81
N ALA A 42 5.85 -1.10 -23.30
CA ALA A 42 5.11 -2.11 -22.53
C ALA A 42 5.73 -2.38 -21.14
N TRP A 43 7.05 -2.24 -21.04
CA TRP A 43 7.78 -2.36 -19.77
C TRP A 43 7.38 -1.33 -18.71
N THR A 44 7.01 -0.11 -19.09
CA THR A 44 6.58 0.95 -18.16
C THR A 44 5.18 0.70 -17.61
N GLU A 45 4.24 0.23 -18.45
CA GLU A 45 2.90 -0.15 -18.00
C GLU A 45 2.96 -1.35 -17.05
N VAL A 46 3.78 -2.35 -17.38
CA VAL A 46 4.01 -3.51 -16.53
C VAL A 46 4.69 -3.12 -15.21
N ALA A 47 5.68 -2.22 -15.24
CA ALA A 47 6.35 -1.75 -14.04
C ALA A 47 5.42 -0.98 -13.10
N LEU A 48 4.51 -0.16 -13.66
CA LEU A 48 3.49 0.56 -12.91
C LEU A 48 2.58 -0.45 -12.20
N LEU A 49 1.97 -1.37 -12.95
CA LEU A 49 1.06 -2.40 -12.41
C LEU A 49 1.71 -3.24 -11.31
N LEU A 50 2.97 -3.62 -11.48
CA LEU A 50 3.72 -4.35 -10.48
C LEU A 50 3.95 -3.51 -9.22
N ALA A 51 4.27 -2.22 -9.35
CA ALA A 51 4.41 -1.32 -8.21
C ALA A 51 3.09 -1.17 -7.44
N GLY A 52 1.97 -0.98 -8.14
CA GLY A 52 0.64 -0.94 -7.54
C GLY A 52 0.29 -2.23 -6.79
N ALA A 53 0.57 -3.39 -7.38
CA ALA A 53 0.37 -4.68 -6.74
C ALA A 53 1.18 -4.82 -5.43
N VAL A 54 2.43 -4.34 -5.42
CA VAL A 54 3.27 -4.32 -4.20
C VAL A 54 2.65 -3.41 -3.14
N VAL A 55 2.12 -2.23 -3.50
CA VAL A 55 1.44 -1.33 -2.55
C VAL A 55 0.24 -2.03 -1.91
N ILE A 56 -0.61 -2.66 -2.72
CA ILE A 56 -1.80 -3.36 -2.22
C ILE A 56 -1.40 -4.51 -1.29
N ALA A 57 -0.37 -5.29 -1.65
CA ALA A 57 0.15 -6.36 -0.82
C ALA A 57 0.67 -5.85 0.54
N LEU A 58 1.42 -4.74 0.54
CA LEU A 58 1.91 -4.12 1.78
C LEU A 58 0.78 -3.55 2.63
N ALA A 59 -0.20 -2.89 2.01
CA ALA A 59 -1.40 -2.39 2.69
C ALA A 59 -2.21 -3.54 3.32
N PHE A 60 -2.29 -4.67 2.64
CA PHE A 60 -2.94 -5.87 3.15
C PHE A 60 -2.19 -6.51 4.32
N VAL A 61 -0.86 -6.62 4.22
CA VAL A 61 -0.01 -7.11 5.32
C VAL A 61 -0.14 -6.21 6.54
N ARG A 62 -0.13 -4.87 6.35
CA ARG A 62 -0.40 -3.90 7.41
C ARG A 62 -1.76 -4.16 8.03
N MET A 63 -2.82 -4.27 7.22
CA MET A 63 -4.17 -4.54 7.71
C MET A 63 -4.21 -5.82 8.56
N ARG A 64 -3.62 -6.93 8.09
CA ARG A 64 -3.60 -8.19 8.86
C ARG A 64 -2.83 -8.06 10.17
N ARG A 65 -1.69 -7.34 10.19
CA ARG A 65 -0.91 -7.11 11.42
C ARG A 65 -1.71 -6.31 12.44
N THR A 66 -2.37 -5.25 12.01
CA THR A 66 -3.22 -4.43 12.89
C THR A 66 -4.42 -5.22 13.41
N ARG A 67 -5.07 -6.06 12.58
CA ARG A 67 -6.15 -6.96 13.05
C ARG A 67 -5.68 -7.89 14.17
N ARG A 68 -4.52 -8.55 13.97
CA ARG A 68 -3.94 -9.45 14.96
C ARG A 68 -3.57 -8.74 16.27
N ARG A 69 -3.20 -7.46 16.21
CA ARG A 69 -2.94 -6.64 17.41
C ARG A 69 -4.21 -6.31 18.17
N ILE A 70 -5.28 -5.91 17.48
CA ILE A 70 -6.58 -5.63 18.09
C ILE A 70 -7.12 -6.86 18.85
N GLU A 71 -6.85 -8.07 18.34
CA GLU A 71 -7.19 -9.33 19.02
C GLU A 71 -6.28 -9.63 20.22
N ALA A 72 -5.00 -9.24 20.18
CA ALA A 72 -4.00 -9.56 21.19
C ALA A 72 -3.84 -8.51 22.32
N GLU A 73 -4.14 -7.23 22.05
CA GLU A 73 -3.94 -6.09 22.99
C GLU A 73 -4.86 -6.15 24.22
N HIS A 74 -5.81 -7.08 24.26
CA HIS A 74 -6.71 -7.24 25.40
C HIS A 74 -6.07 -7.85 26.65
N LEU A 75 -4.79 -8.26 26.60
CA LEU A 75 -4.06 -8.86 27.74
C LEU A 75 -2.87 -8.01 28.24
N LEU A 76 -2.48 -6.92 27.57
CA LEU A 76 -1.19 -6.24 27.81
C LEU A 76 -1.27 -4.71 27.58
N GLU A 77 -2.03 -3.98 28.39
CA GLU A 77 -2.13 -2.49 28.38
C GLU A 77 -0.79 -1.73 28.68
N LEU A 78 0.39 -2.35 28.58
CA LEU A 78 1.66 -1.79 29.12
C LEU A 78 2.87 -1.72 28.16
N ARG A 79 2.75 -1.93 26.83
CA ARG A 79 3.93 -1.79 25.94
C ARG A 79 3.64 -0.98 24.67
N GLY A 80 4.23 0.21 24.60
CA GLY A 80 3.93 1.27 23.63
C GLY A 80 4.21 0.97 22.14
N PRO A 81 3.67 1.79 21.22
CA PRO A 81 3.52 1.47 19.80
C PRO A 81 4.68 1.96 18.92
N SER A 82 5.91 1.46 19.12
CA SER A 82 7.08 1.91 18.34
C SER A 82 7.36 1.11 17.05
N ALA A 83 6.85 -0.13 16.92
CA ALA A 83 7.21 -1.02 15.81
C ALA A 83 6.37 -0.85 14.51
N ASP A 84 5.12 -0.35 14.60
CA ASP A 84 4.27 -0.15 13.40
C ASP A 84 4.68 1.08 12.57
N ALA A 85 5.22 2.11 13.22
CA ALA A 85 5.78 3.28 12.56
C ALA A 85 7.04 2.94 11.73
N MET A 86 7.88 2.03 12.21
CA MET A 86 9.11 1.61 11.52
C MET A 86 8.83 0.80 10.24
N LEU A 87 7.77 -0.02 10.25
CA LEU A 87 7.37 -0.84 9.11
C LEU A 87 6.68 -0.03 8.00
N MET A 88 5.95 1.03 8.36
CA MET A 88 5.45 2.00 7.38
C MET A 88 6.59 2.84 6.78
N LEU A 89 7.54 3.26 7.61
CA LEU A 89 8.71 4.02 7.17
C LEU A 89 9.57 3.19 6.19
N ALA A 90 9.77 1.90 6.47
CA ALA A 90 10.46 0.99 5.55
C ALA A 90 9.69 0.75 4.24
N SER A 91 8.35 0.71 4.28
CA SER A 91 7.51 0.56 3.09
C SER A 91 7.57 1.81 2.20
N ALA A 92 7.53 3.00 2.81
CA ALA A 92 7.69 4.27 2.10
C ALA A 92 9.09 4.44 1.50
N ALA A 93 10.14 4.02 2.23
CA ALA A 93 11.52 4.05 1.75
C ALA A 93 11.75 3.11 0.55
N LEU A 94 11.11 1.93 0.55
CA LEU A 94 11.21 0.97 -0.55
C LEU A 94 10.54 1.48 -1.84
N PHE A 95 9.38 2.13 -1.75
CA PHE A 95 8.74 2.75 -2.91
C PHE A 95 9.55 3.94 -3.46
N ALA A 96 10.17 4.72 -2.57
CA ALA A 96 11.08 5.79 -2.96
C ALA A 96 12.31 5.27 -3.72
N LEU A 97 12.87 4.13 -3.31
CA LEU A 97 13.99 3.48 -4.01
C LEU A 97 13.61 2.96 -5.39
N ILE A 98 12.45 2.33 -5.52
CA ILE A 98 11.97 1.78 -6.80
C ILE A 98 11.70 2.89 -7.81
N ALA A 99 11.12 4.01 -7.35
CA ALA A 99 10.91 5.20 -8.18
C ALA A 99 12.23 5.86 -8.59
N LEU A 100 13.19 5.99 -7.67
CA LEU A 100 14.51 6.55 -7.95
C LEU A 100 15.29 5.69 -8.96
N PHE A 101 15.22 4.36 -8.85
CA PHE A 101 15.84 3.44 -9.80
C PHE A 101 15.23 3.56 -11.21
N ALA A 102 13.90 3.64 -11.33
CA ALA A 102 13.22 3.82 -12.61
C ALA A 102 13.55 5.15 -13.30
N LEU A 103 13.87 6.19 -12.51
CA LEU A 103 14.35 7.49 -13.01
C LEU A 103 15.83 7.45 -13.41
N HIS A 104 16.63 6.60 -12.77
CA HIS A 104 18.06 6.46 -13.05
C HIS A 104 18.35 5.61 -14.31
N VAL A 105 17.48 4.66 -14.64
CA VAL A 105 17.64 3.74 -15.78
C VAL A 105 17.20 4.35 -17.13
N ARG A 106 16.75 5.61 -17.15
CA ARG A 106 16.54 6.38 -18.38
C ARG A 106 17.84 6.89 -18.99
#